data_AF-A0A7V9TIT3-F1
#
_entry.id   AF-A0A7V9TIT3-F1
#
_cell.length_a   1.000
_cell.length_b   1.000
_cell.length_c   1.000
_cell.angle_alpha   90.00
_cell.angle_beta   90.00
_cell.angle_gamma   90.00
#
_symmetry.space_group_name_H-M   'P 1'
#
loop_
_entity.id
_entity.type
_entity.pdbx_description
1 polymer ?
#
loop_
_entity_poly.entity_id
_entity_poly.type
_entity_poly.pdbx_seq_one_letter_code
_entity_poly.pdbx_strand_id
1 'polypeptide(L)'
;MLDLSELDYEKNGGLITVVTQDAGSGMVLMVAHADREAVERTLVSGEMHYFSRTRGPWHKGATSGNTQKVVSLAADCDGDVLLARVVPHGPACHTGAVSCFVGAESMGDALFALDATIAGRAVGAEVDNKHAPHPPKSKGSRDTEESYTVQLLEDRNLRLKKLGEEAAELIAACADGDLPRATEEVADLLYHALVALRAAGGSLSDVQRVLAKRATPAMPRREAETPTDPKSKKRR
;
A
#
# COMPACT_ATOMS: atom_id res chain seq x y z
N MET A 1 7.87 13.17 -15.23
CA MET A 1 6.54 13.78 -15.44
C MET A 1 6.03 13.17 -16.73
N LEU A 2 4.78 12.68 -16.78
CA LEU A 2 4.22 12.03 -17.96
C LEU A 2 4.22 13.02 -19.14
N ASP A 3 4.77 12.62 -20.28
CA ASP A 3 4.69 13.40 -21.51
C ASP A 3 3.42 13.02 -22.26
N LEU A 4 2.49 13.97 -22.39
CA LEU A 4 1.22 13.75 -23.07
C LEU A 4 1.38 13.53 -24.58
N SER A 5 2.51 13.93 -25.16
CA SER A 5 2.79 13.75 -26.59
C SER A 5 3.26 12.35 -26.94
N GLU A 6 3.69 11.56 -25.95
CA GLU A 6 4.11 10.16 -26.11
C GLU A 6 2.94 9.17 -26.00
N LEU A 7 1.72 9.65 -25.73
CA LEU A 7 0.52 8.81 -25.60
C LEU A 7 -0.19 8.65 -26.95
N ASP A 8 -0.50 7.40 -27.31
CA ASP A 8 -1.22 7.06 -28.53
C ASP A 8 -2.73 6.98 -28.28
N TYR A 9 -3.38 8.13 -28.39
CA TYR A 9 -4.84 8.22 -28.33
C TYR A 9 -5.53 7.69 -29.60
N GLU A 10 -4.85 7.71 -30.75
CA GLU A 10 -5.46 7.39 -32.05
C GLU A 10 -5.76 5.90 -32.19
N LYS A 11 -4.88 5.04 -31.68
CA LYS A 11 -5.03 3.57 -31.70
C LYS A 11 -6.35 3.09 -31.09
N ASN A 12 -6.89 3.84 -30.14
CA ASN A 12 -8.16 3.55 -29.47
C ASN A 12 -9.23 4.63 -29.73
N GLY A 13 -9.17 5.33 -30.85
CA GLY A 13 -10.23 6.23 -31.32
C GLY A 13 -10.36 7.53 -30.50
N GLY A 14 -9.23 8.14 -30.17
CA GLY A 14 -9.15 9.36 -29.35
C GLY A 14 -9.09 9.11 -27.84
N LEU A 15 -8.95 7.85 -27.42
CA LEU A 15 -8.93 7.44 -26.02
C LEU A 15 -7.66 6.65 -25.71
N ILE A 16 -7.30 6.56 -24.43
CA ILE A 16 -6.34 5.58 -23.92
C ILE A 16 -7.02 4.71 -22.88
N THR A 17 -6.52 3.49 -22.70
CA THR A 17 -6.95 2.65 -21.58
C THR A 17 -6.23 3.07 -20.32
N VAL A 18 -6.93 3.13 -19.19
CA VAL A 18 -6.35 3.47 -17.90
C VAL A 18 -6.56 2.32 -16.93
N VAL A 19 -5.46 1.67 -16.54
CA VAL A 19 -5.45 0.69 -15.45
C VAL A 19 -5.19 1.44 -14.16
N THR A 20 -6.15 1.44 -13.25
CA THR A 20 -6.03 2.16 -11.98
C THR A 20 -5.73 1.18 -10.87
N GLN A 21 -4.62 1.40 -10.19
CA GLN A 21 -4.09 0.54 -9.14
C GLN A 21 -3.98 1.32 -7.83
N ASP A 22 -4.32 0.68 -6.72
CA ASP A 22 -4.02 1.21 -5.40
C ASP A 22 -2.51 1.29 -5.20
N ALA A 23 -2.02 2.49 -4.85
CA ALA A 23 -0.60 2.75 -4.68
C ALA A 23 0.01 2.00 -3.49
N GLY A 24 -0.77 1.67 -2.45
CA GLY A 24 -0.31 0.93 -1.27
C GLY A 24 -0.38 -0.58 -1.46
N SER A 25 -1.51 -1.11 -1.94
CA SER A 25 -1.74 -2.56 -2.01
C SER A 25 -1.29 -3.22 -3.31
N GLY A 26 -1.11 -2.44 -4.39
CA GLY A 26 -0.92 -2.98 -5.73
C GLY A 26 -2.19 -3.63 -6.32
N MET A 27 -3.33 -3.55 -5.64
CA MET A 27 -4.59 -4.07 -6.17
C MET A 27 -5.05 -3.24 -7.37
N VAL A 28 -5.42 -3.91 -8.46
CA VAL A 28 -6.12 -3.24 -9.57
C VAL A 28 -7.53 -2.90 -9.10
N LEU A 29 -7.84 -1.60 -9.06
CA LEU A 29 -9.12 -1.06 -8.60
C LEU A 29 -10.14 -1.05 -9.73
N MET A 30 -9.75 -0.62 -10.92
CA MET A 30 -10.63 -0.52 -12.08
C MET A 30 -9.85 -0.33 -13.38
N VAL A 31 -10.53 -0.60 -14.49
CA VAL A 31 -10.10 -0.20 -15.83
C VAL A 31 -11.14 0.76 -16.39
N ALA A 32 -10.67 1.86 -16.98
CA ALA A 32 -11.50 2.85 -17.64
C ALA A 32 -10.77 3.40 -18.88
N HIS A 33 -11.37 4.40 -19.53
CA HIS A 33 -10.72 5.13 -20.60
C HIS A 33 -10.54 6.60 -20.21
N ALA A 34 -9.63 7.29 -20.86
CA ALA A 34 -9.45 8.73 -20.77
C ALA A 34 -9.16 9.28 -22.18
N ASP A 35 -9.74 10.42 -22.52
CA ASP A 35 -9.28 11.23 -23.65
C ASP A 35 -8.13 12.14 -23.19
N ARG A 36 -7.56 12.89 -24.15
CA ARG A 36 -6.46 13.83 -23.86
C ARG A 36 -6.84 14.85 -22.79
N GLU A 37 -8.05 15.40 -22.84
CA GLU A 37 -8.54 16.38 -21.87
C GLU A 37 -8.67 15.80 -20.46
N ALA A 38 -9.15 14.56 -20.31
CA ALA A 38 -9.23 13.89 -19.02
C ALA A 38 -7.83 13.66 -18.40
N VAL A 39 -6.82 13.28 -19.21
CA VAL A 39 -5.44 13.13 -18.69
C VAL A 39 -4.87 14.49 -18.27
N GLU A 40 -5.08 15.55 -19.07
CA GLU A 40 -4.67 16.91 -18.73
C GLU A 40 -5.31 17.38 -17.41
N ARG A 41 -6.61 17.20 -17.25
CA ARG A 41 -7.32 17.52 -16.00
C ARG A 41 -6.79 16.72 -14.82
N THR A 42 -6.47 15.44 -15.03
CA THR A 42 -5.87 14.58 -14.00
C THR A 42 -4.51 15.11 -13.53
N LEU A 43 -3.66 15.55 -14.46
CA LEU A 43 -2.37 16.15 -14.13
C LEU A 43 -2.51 17.47 -13.36
N VAL A 44 -3.52 18.28 -13.71
CA VAL A 44 -3.78 19.58 -13.06
C VAL A 44 -4.39 19.41 -11.67
N SER A 45 -5.41 18.56 -11.51
CA SER A 45 -6.13 18.40 -10.23
C SER A 45 -5.39 17.48 -9.25
N GLY A 46 -4.56 16.56 -9.76
CA GLY A 46 -4.01 15.46 -8.97
C GLY A 46 -5.06 14.40 -8.59
N GLU A 47 -6.22 14.39 -9.24
CA GLU A 47 -7.31 13.42 -9.05
C GLU A 47 -7.76 12.82 -10.37
N MET A 48 -8.13 11.54 -10.39
CA MET A 48 -8.46 10.83 -11.63
C MET A 48 -9.71 11.39 -12.32
N HIS A 49 -9.51 11.85 -13.56
CA HIS A 49 -10.54 12.14 -14.53
C HIS A 49 -10.51 11.08 -15.63
N TYR A 50 -11.69 10.70 -16.11
CA TYR A 50 -11.86 9.64 -17.09
C TYR A 50 -12.85 10.08 -18.17
N PHE A 51 -12.98 9.24 -19.19
CA PHE A 51 -13.95 9.37 -20.27
C PHE A 51 -14.77 8.08 -20.39
N SER A 52 -16.08 8.18 -20.20
CA SER A 52 -17.02 7.09 -20.42
C SER A 52 -17.45 7.08 -21.89
N ARG A 53 -17.17 6.01 -22.62
CA ARG A 53 -17.57 5.86 -24.05
C ARG A 53 -19.05 6.12 -24.33
N THR A 54 -19.91 5.94 -23.33
CA THR A 54 -21.37 6.16 -23.42
C THR A 54 -21.86 7.45 -22.76
N ARG A 55 -21.07 8.09 -21.89
CA ARG A 55 -21.54 9.21 -21.04
C ARG A 55 -20.64 10.45 -21.12
N GLY A 56 -19.51 10.38 -21.80
CA GLY A 56 -18.54 11.47 -21.88
C GLY A 56 -17.63 11.58 -20.65
N PRO A 57 -17.00 12.75 -20.44
CA PRO A 57 -15.99 12.96 -19.40
C PRO A 57 -16.61 12.92 -17.99
N TRP A 58 -15.87 12.37 -17.03
CA TRP A 58 -16.29 12.34 -15.63
C TRP A 58 -15.10 12.42 -14.67
N HIS A 59 -15.28 13.14 -13.55
CA HIS A 59 -14.36 13.18 -12.43
C HIS A 59 -14.70 12.08 -11.40
N LYS A 60 -13.78 11.16 -11.13
CA LYS A 60 -14.04 10.04 -10.22
C LYS A 60 -14.34 10.54 -8.81
N GLY A 61 -15.50 10.15 -8.31
CA GLY A 61 -15.94 10.52 -6.97
C GLY A 61 -16.62 11.89 -6.89
N ALA A 62 -16.80 12.62 -8.00
CA ALA A 62 -17.45 13.93 -7.97
C ALA A 62 -18.86 13.93 -7.33
N THR A 63 -19.60 12.83 -7.49
CA THR A 63 -20.92 12.65 -6.86
C THR A 63 -20.85 11.88 -5.55
N SER A 64 -20.02 10.83 -5.46
CA SER A 64 -20.02 9.92 -4.32
C SER A 64 -19.04 10.29 -3.21
N GLY A 65 -18.13 11.23 -3.44
CA GLY A 65 -16.97 11.50 -2.58
C GLY A 65 -15.83 10.48 -2.70
N ASN A 66 -16.01 9.41 -3.48
CA ASN A 66 -15.00 8.35 -3.63
C ASN A 66 -13.95 8.71 -4.68
N THR A 67 -13.15 9.75 -4.40
CA THR A 67 -12.11 10.24 -5.30
C THR A 67 -10.88 9.33 -5.33
N GLN A 68 -10.01 9.55 -6.31
CA GLN A 68 -8.77 8.79 -6.48
C GLN A 68 -7.63 9.79 -6.66
N LYS A 69 -6.83 9.99 -5.61
CA LYS A 69 -5.70 10.92 -5.63
C LYS A 69 -4.51 10.28 -6.33
N VAL A 70 -3.98 10.94 -7.35
CA VAL A 70 -2.86 10.43 -8.15
C VAL A 70 -1.56 10.45 -7.35
N VAL A 71 -0.86 9.31 -7.36
CA VAL A 71 0.51 9.18 -6.83
C VAL A 71 1.52 9.17 -7.99
N SER A 72 1.24 8.38 -9.03
CA SER A 72 2.08 8.33 -10.23
C SER A 72 1.28 7.86 -11.44
N LEU A 73 1.68 8.32 -12.61
CA LEU A 73 1.19 7.86 -13.90
C LEU A 73 2.37 7.34 -14.72
N ALA A 74 2.19 6.23 -15.41
CA ALA A 74 3.17 5.66 -16.33
C ALA A 74 2.46 5.13 -17.58
N ALA A 75 2.96 5.48 -18.76
CA ALA A 75 2.55 4.84 -20.00
C ALA A 75 3.21 3.46 -20.12
N ASP A 76 2.58 2.53 -20.85
CA ASP A 76 3.24 1.30 -21.28
C ASP A 76 4.18 1.54 -22.47
N CYS A 77 4.72 0.47 -23.05
CA CYS A 77 5.85 0.57 -23.99
C CYS A 77 5.48 1.13 -25.37
N ASP A 78 4.22 1.08 -25.77
CA ASP A 78 3.70 1.66 -27.00
C ASP A 78 2.68 2.80 -26.76
N GLY A 79 2.45 3.18 -25.50
CA GLY A 79 1.82 4.45 -25.13
C GLY A 79 0.30 4.46 -25.22
N ASP A 80 -0.36 3.32 -25.41
CA ASP A 80 -1.82 3.22 -25.55
C ASP A 80 -2.54 2.84 -24.24
N VAL A 81 -1.77 2.46 -23.21
CA VAL A 81 -2.25 2.23 -21.84
C VAL A 81 -1.52 3.11 -20.83
N LEU A 82 -2.31 3.66 -19.90
CA LEU A 82 -1.81 4.35 -18.72
C LEU A 82 -2.01 3.52 -17.46
N LEU A 83 -0.93 3.22 -16.74
CA LEU A 83 -0.98 2.76 -15.36
C LEU A 83 -1.06 3.96 -14.43
N ALA A 84 -2.20 4.10 -13.74
CA ALA A 84 -2.42 5.11 -12.72
C ALA A 84 -2.34 4.50 -11.32
N ARG A 85 -1.31 4.86 -10.55
CA ARG A 85 -1.25 4.52 -9.12
C ARG A 85 -1.90 5.62 -8.30
N VAL A 86 -2.87 5.26 -7.48
CA VAL A 86 -3.71 6.21 -6.74
C VAL A 86 -3.88 5.85 -5.27
N VAL A 87 -4.18 6.84 -4.43
CA VAL A 87 -4.75 6.64 -3.10
C VAL A 87 -6.27 6.78 -3.21
N PRO A 88 -7.06 5.70 -3.04
CA PRO A 88 -8.51 5.77 -3.12
C PRO A 88 -9.11 6.39 -1.84
N HIS A 89 -10.10 7.26 -1.99
CA HIS A 89 -10.88 7.83 -0.88
C HIS A 89 -12.22 7.08 -0.74
N GLY A 90 -12.17 5.80 -0.39
CA GLY A 90 -13.35 4.92 -0.36
C GLY A 90 -13.43 3.97 -1.57
N PRO A 91 -14.55 3.26 -1.76
CA PRO A 91 -14.64 2.20 -2.75
C PRO A 91 -14.54 2.72 -4.19
N ALA A 92 -13.78 2.01 -5.04
CA ALA A 92 -13.67 2.35 -6.45
C ALA A 92 -14.95 1.97 -7.22
N CYS A 93 -15.61 0.88 -6.82
CA CYS A 93 -16.79 0.35 -7.51
C CYS A 93 -18.09 0.99 -7.00
N HIS A 94 -19.05 1.15 -7.91
CA HIS A 94 -20.38 1.68 -7.59
C HIS A 94 -21.24 0.71 -6.75
N THR A 95 -20.84 -0.57 -6.63
CA THR A 95 -21.49 -1.56 -5.77
C THR A 95 -21.09 -1.42 -4.30
N GLY A 96 -20.13 -0.54 -3.99
CA GLY A 96 -19.52 -0.43 -2.66
C GLY A 96 -18.29 -1.32 -2.47
N ALA A 97 -17.93 -2.15 -3.45
CA ALA A 97 -16.69 -2.93 -3.42
C ALA A 97 -15.45 -2.05 -3.62
N VAL A 98 -14.33 -2.45 -3.00
CA VAL A 98 -13.04 -1.74 -3.12
C VAL A 98 -12.56 -1.71 -4.57
N SER A 99 -12.70 -2.84 -5.28
CA SER A 99 -12.34 -2.99 -6.69
C SER A 99 -13.57 -3.34 -7.54
N CYS A 100 -13.54 -2.99 -8.82
CA CYS A 100 -14.49 -3.49 -9.81
C CYS A 100 -14.33 -5.00 -10.09
N PHE A 101 -13.16 -5.57 -9.79
CA PHE A 101 -12.85 -6.99 -9.95
C PHE A 101 -13.22 -7.77 -8.69
N VAL A 102 -14.52 -8.02 -8.49
CA VAL A 102 -15.04 -8.76 -7.32
C VAL A 102 -14.45 -10.17 -7.30
N GLY A 103 -13.91 -10.60 -6.15
CA GLY A 103 -13.23 -11.89 -5.99
C GLY A 103 -11.72 -11.86 -6.29
N ALA A 104 -11.20 -10.73 -6.76
CA ALA A 104 -9.76 -10.53 -6.99
C ALA A 104 -9.05 -9.89 -5.78
N GLU A 105 -9.68 -9.83 -4.60
CA GLU A 105 -9.07 -9.27 -3.40
C GLU A 105 -7.81 -10.05 -3.00
N SER A 106 -7.79 -11.36 -3.28
CA SER A 106 -6.65 -12.26 -3.09
C SER A 106 -5.59 -12.20 -4.20
N MET A 107 -5.87 -11.49 -5.31
CA MET A 107 -4.86 -11.19 -6.33
C MET A 107 -3.98 -9.99 -5.92
N GLY A 108 -4.32 -9.31 -4.83
CA GLY A 108 -3.49 -8.27 -4.21
C GLY A 108 -2.32 -8.86 -3.40
N ASP A 109 -1.46 -7.98 -2.90
CA ASP A 109 -0.33 -8.36 -2.05
C ASP A 109 -0.79 -9.08 -0.76
N ALA A 110 -0.12 -10.19 -0.41
CA ALA A 110 -0.50 -11.03 0.72
C ALA A 110 -0.44 -10.28 2.07
N LEU A 111 0.50 -9.36 2.25
CA LEU A 111 0.56 -8.52 3.46
C LEU A 111 -0.61 -7.56 3.52
N PHE A 112 -1.04 -7.03 2.38
CA PHE A 112 -2.22 -6.17 2.33
C PHE A 112 -3.51 -6.93 2.69
N ALA A 113 -3.71 -8.12 2.11
CA ALA A 113 -4.86 -8.96 2.45
C ALA A 113 -4.87 -9.33 3.94
N LEU A 114 -3.69 -9.59 4.51
CA LEU A 114 -3.52 -9.82 5.94
C LEU A 114 -3.86 -8.59 6.78
N ASP A 115 -3.33 -7.40 6.46
CA ASP A 115 -3.64 -6.16 7.19
C ASP A 115 -5.13 -5.81 7.12
N ALA A 116 -5.79 -6.00 5.97
CA ALA A 116 -7.23 -5.81 5.81
C ALA A 116 -8.04 -6.76 6.71
N THR A 117 -7.61 -8.03 6.80
CA THR A 117 -8.23 -9.02 7.69
C THR A 117 -8.08 -8.64 9.16
N ILE A 118 -6.89 -8.21 9.57
CA ILE A 118 -6.61 -7.74 10.93
C ILE A 118 -7.45 -6.49 11.25
N ALA A 119 -7.51 -5.53 10.31
CA ALA A 119 -8.29 -4.31 10.46
C ALA A 119 -9.79 -4.60 10.62
N GLY A 120 -10.35 -5.51 9.81
CA GLY A 120 -11.75 -5.93 9.93
C GLY A 120 -12.07 -6.54 11.30
N ARG A 121 -11.15 -7.34 11.85
CA ARG A 121 -11.29 -7.94 13.19
C ARG A 121 -11.15 -6.91 14.32
N ALA A 122 -10.44 -5.81 14.09
CA ALA A 122 -10.25 -4.75 15.07
C ALA A 122 -11.50 -3.88 15.30
N VAL A 123 -12.45 -3.82 14.36
CA VAL A 123 -13.66 -2.96 14.45
C VAL A 123 -14.54 -3.31 15.67
N GLY A 124 -14.48 -4.55 16.18
CA GLY A 124 -15.24 -4.99 17.35
C GLY A 124 -14.41 -5.41 18.56
N ALA A 125 -13.08 -5.29 18.51
CA ALA A 125 -12.20 -5.73 19.59
C ALA A 125 -12.01 -4.63 20.64
N GLU A 126 -12.13 -4.97 21.93
CA GLU A 126 -11.79 -4.05 23.02
C GLU A 126 -10.27 -4.01 23.23
N VAL A 127 -9.59 -3.13 22.50
CA VAL A 127 -8.12 -3.03 22.58
C VAL A 127 -7.65 -2.60 23.97
N ASP A 128 -7.08 -3.53 24.75
CA ASP A 128 -6.44 -3.20 26.02
C ASP A 128 -5.04 -2.63 25.78
N ASN A 129 -4.90 -1.33 26.06
CA ASN A 129 -3.64 -0.59 26.03
C ASN A 129 -3.11 -0.28 27.45
N LYS A 130 -3.78 -0.75 28.52
CA LYS A 130 -3.37 -0.47 29.89
C LYS A 130 -2.33 -1.49 30.38
N HIS A 131 -1.49 -1.07 31.33
CA HIS A 131 -0.50 -1.92 32.02
C HIS A 131 -1.12 -2.80 33.12
N ALA A 132 -2.45 -2.87 33.21
CA ALA A 132 -3.12 -3.58 34.29
C ALA A 132 -3.02 -5.10 34.07
N PRO A 133 -2.76 -5.90 35.12
CA PRO A 133 -2.92 -7.34 35.03
C PRO A 133 -4.39 -7.63 34.68
N HIS A 134 -4.64 -8.12 33.47
CA HIS A 134 -5.98 -8.57 33.10
C HIS A 134 -6.27 -9.85 33.90
N PRO A 135 -7.38 -9.93 34.65
CA PRO A 135 -7.79 -11.20 35.21
C PRO A 135 -8.08 -12.18 34.06
N PRO A 136 -7.76 -13.48 34.22
CA PRO A 136 -8.05 -14.46 33.17
C PRO A 136 -9.55 -14.44 32.87
N LYS A 137 -9.91 -14.08 31.62
CA LYS A 137 -11.31 -14.14 31.18
C LYS A 137 -11.81 -15.58 31.34
N SER A 138 -12.97 -15.72 31.98
CA SER A 138 -13.64 -17.01 32.18
C SER A 138 -13.90 -17.69 30.84
N LYS A 139 -13.58 -18.98 30.72
CA LYS A 139 -13.96 -19.84 29.59
C LYS A 139 -15.49 -19.86 29.44
N GLY A 140 -16.05 -18.94 28.66
CA GLY A 140 -17.47 -18.85 28.31
C GLY A 140 -17.74 -19.51 26.96
N SER A 141 -18.78 -20.37 26.94
CA SER A 141 -19.52 -20.98 25.81
C SER A 141 -18.83 -21.15 24.43
N ARG A 142 -18.69 -22.42 24.03
CA ARG A 142 -18.13 -22.96 22.78
C ARG A 142 -18.94 -22.69 21.48
N ASP A 143 -19.59 -21.54 21.30
CA ASP A 143 -20.44 -21.32 20.11
C ASP A 143 -20.13 -20.04 19.30
N THR A 144 -19.04 -19.35 19.61
CA THR A 144 -18.43 -18.38 18.69
C THR A 144 -16.95 -18.69 18.62
N GLU A 145 -16.43 -19.12 17.47
CA GLU A 145 -14.99 -19.13 17.23
C GLU A 145 -14.50 -17.68 17.28
N GLU A 146 -14.27 -17.14 18.49
CA GLU A 146 -13.64 -15.85 18.70
C GLU A 146 -12.26 -15.92 18.05
N SER A 147 -12.13 -15.28 16.90
CA SER A 147 -10.93 -15.29 16.08
C SER A 147 -9.68 -15.02 16.92
N TYR A 148 -8.65 -15.87 16.80
CA TYR A 148 -7.37 -15.73 17.50
C TYR A 148 -6.80 -14.29 17.46
N THR A 149 -7.00 -13.58 16.35
CA THR A 149 -6.61 -12.18 16.21
C THR A 149 -7.33 -11.25 17.20
N VAL A 150 -8.62 -11.47 17.47
CA VAL A 150 -9.38 -10.68 18.46
C VAL A 150 -8.79 -10.87 19.84
N GLN A 151 -8.48 -12.10 20.24
CA GLN A 151 -7.83 -12.38 21.53
C GLN A 151 -6.48 -11.65 21.65
N LEU A 152 -5.67 -11.66 20.59
CA LEU A 152 -4.43 -10.90 20.54
C LEU A 152 -4.66 -9.39 20.61
N LEU A 153 -5.68 -8.85 19.96
CA LEU A 153 -6.00 -7.42 20.00
C LEU A 153 -6.44 -6.97 21.40
N GLU A 154 -7.21 -7.79 22.09
CA GLU A 154 -7.70 -7.51 23.44
C GLU A 154 -6.67 -7.75 24.54
N ASP A 155 -5.79 -8.75 24.41
CA ASP A 155 -4.80 -9.08 25.46
C ASP A 155 -3.39 -8.59 25.09
N ARG A 156 -2.97 -7.51 25.76
CA ARG A 156 -1.61 -6.93 25.59
C ARG A 156 -0.50 -7.91 25.94
N ASN A 157 -0.64 -8.70 27.00
CA ASN A 157 0.43 -9.58 27.47
C ASN A 157 0.59 -10.76 26.50
N LEU A 158 -0.51 -11.36 26.07
CA LEU A 158 -0.49 -12.41 25.04
C LEU A 158 0.14 -11.89 23.75
N ARG A 159 -0.28 -10.69 23.29
CA ARG A 159 0.23 -10.05 22.08
C ARG A 159 1.74 -9.82 22.12
N LEU A 160 2.25 -9.24 23.21
CA LEU A 160 3.69 -8.97 23.37
C LEU A 160 4.50 -10.25 23.57
N LYS A 161 3.95 -11.24 24.28
CA LYS A 161 4.58 -12.55 24.44
C LYS A 161 4.79 -13.22 23.08
N LYS A 162 3.72 -13.33 22.28
CA LYS A 162 3.80 -13.95 20.95
C LYS A 162 4.76 -13.21 20.03
N LEU A 163 4.71 -11.87 19.99
CA LEU A 163 5.67 -11.08 19.21
C LEU A 163 7.13 -11.37 19.59
N GLY A 164 7.43 -11.52 20.88
CA GLY A 164 8.76 -11.87 21.35
C GLY A 164 9.17 -13.32 21.06
N GLU A 165 8.22 -14.25 21.11
CA GLU A 165 8.41 -15.67 20.79
C GLU A 165 8.81 -15.86 19.33
N GLU A 166 8.04 -15.33 18.37
CA GLU A 166 8.38 -15.46 16.93
C GLU A 166 9.72 -14.79 16.59
N ALA A 167 10.06 -13.69 17.26
CA ALA A 167 11.36 -13.05 17.07
C ALA A 167 12.51 -13.95 17.54
N ALA A 168 12.34 -14.67 18.66
CA ALA A 168 13.34 -15.60 19.18
C ALA A 168 13.44 -16.87 18.32
N GLU A 169 12.30 -17.39 17.85
CA GLU A 169 12.25 -18.53 16.94
C GLU A 169 12.90 -18.21 15.59
N LEU A 170 12.66 -17.01 15.03
CA LEU A 170 13.36 -16.54 13.84
C LEU A 170 14.88 -16.52 14.04
N ILE A 171 15.35 -15.97 15.17
CA ILE A 171 16.78 -15.93 15.49
C ILE A 171 17.36 -17.35 15.54
N ALA A 172 16.67 -18.29 16.20
CA ALA A 172 17.11 -19.67 16.30
C ALA A 172 17.17 -20.34 14.92
N ALA A 173 16.12 -20.23 14.12
CA ALA A 173 16.07 -20.80 12.77
C ALA A 173 17.17 -20.24 11.85
N CYS A 174 17.46 -18.93 11.94
CA CYS A 174 18.58 -18.33 11.23
C CYS A 174 19.94 -18.85 11.72
N ALA A 175 20.12 -19.02 13.03
CA ALA A 175 21.36 -19.54 13.61
C ALA A 175 21.62 -20.99 13.18
N ASP A 176 20.56 -21.78 13.04
CA ASP A 176 20.62 -23.17 12.59
C ASP A 176 20.73 -23.31 11.06
N GLY A 177 20.58 -22.20 10.32
CA GLY A 177 20.58 -22.21 8.85
C GLY A 177 19.36 -22.89 8.23
N ASP A 178 18.27 -23.04 9.00
CA ASP A 178 17.02 -23.63 8.54
C ASP A 178 16.17 -22.59 7.81
N LEU A 179 16.37 -22.49 6.49
CA LEU A 179 15.66 -21.53 5.65
C LEU A 179 14.13 -21.72 5.62
N PRO A 180 13.59 -22.95 5.46
CA PRO A 180 12.15 -23.18 5.57
C PRO A 180 11.58 -22.67 6.89
N ARG A 181 12.17 -23.05 8.04
CA ARG A 181 11.70 -22.60 9.34
C ARG A 181 11.81 -21.09 9.47
N ALA A 182 12.97 -20.51 9.12
CA ALA A 182 13.15 -19.05 9.17
C ALA A 182 12.11 -18.29 8.33
N THR A 183 11.67 -18.86 7.20
CA THR A 183 10.63 -18.25 6.36
C THR A 183 9.26 -18.26 7.06
N GLU A 184 8.90 -19.37 7.72
CA GLU A 184 7.69 -19.47 8.56
C GLU A 184 7.74 -18.44 9.70
N GLU A 185 8.87 -18.36 10.41
CA GLU A 185 9.05 -17.43 11.54
C GLU A 185 8.99 -15.97 11.12
N VAL A 186 9.52 -15.62 9.93
CA VAL A 186 9.34 -14.27 9.38
C VAL A 186 7.86 -13.99 9.14
N ALA A 187 7.10 -14.95 8.61
CA ALA A 187 5.68 -14.76 8.34
C ALA A 187 4.89 -14.55 9.65
N ASP A 188 5.15 -15.37 10.67
CA ASP A 188 4.51 -15.26 11.99
C ASP A 188 4.91 -13.96 12.71
N LEU A 189 6.20 -13.58 12.62
CA LEU A 189 6.67 -12.30 13.15
C LEU A 189 5.98 -11.11 12.47
N LEU A 190 5.84 -11.14 11.13
CA LEU A 190 5.13 -10.09 10.39
C LEU A 190 3.65 -10.02 10.80
N TYR A 191 2.99 -11.17 10.95
CA TYR A 191 1.62 -11.24 11.45
C TYR A 191 1.48 -10.60 12.83
N HIS A 192 2.28 -11.05 13.80
CA HIS A 192 2.21 -10.56 15.17
C HIS A 192 2.61 -9.08 15.29
N ALA A 193 3.57 -8.62 14.47
CA ALA A 193 3.95 -7.21 14.40
C ALA A 193 2.82 -6.33 13.87
N LEU A 194 2.09 -6.78 12.84
CA LEU A 194 0.93 -6.04 12.30
C LEU A 194 -0.21 -5.98 13.32
N VAL A 195 -0.50 -7.07 14.03
CA VAL A 195 -1.50 -7.07 15.13
C VAL A 195 -1.10 -6.10 16.25
N ALA A 196 0.18 -6.12 16.66
CA ALA A 196 0.72 -5.20 17.66
C ALA A 196 0.62 -3.74 17.22
N LEU A 197 0.99 -3.44 15.97
CA LEU A 197 0.90 -2.10 15.41
C LEU A 197 -0.56 -1.63 15.32
N ARG A 198 -1.49 -2.51 14.91
CA ARG A 198 -2.91 -2.19 14.83
C ARG A 198 -3.49 -1.82 16.19
N ALA A 199 -3.16 -2.58 17.24
CA ALA A 199 -3.57 -2.27 18.61
C ALA A 199 -3.02 -0.91 19.09
N ALA A 200 -1.86 -0.49 18.59
CA ALA A 200 -1.29 0.84 18.83
C ALA A 200 -1.88 1.95 17.94
N GLY A 201 -2.84 1.63 17.06
CA GLY A 201 -3.49 2.57 16.15
C GLY A 201 -2.77 2.80 14.81
N GLY A 202 -1.71 2.05 14.52
CA GLY A 202 -1.00 2.12 13.24
C GLY A 202 -1.57 1.18 12.16
N SER A 203 -0.97 1.22 10.98
CA SER A 203 -1.38 0.43 9.82
C SER A 203 -0.19 -0.05 8.96
N LEU A 204 -0.41 -1.06 8.10
CA LEU A 204 0.59 -1.47 7.10
C LEU A 204 1.01 -0.28 6.20
N SER A 205 0.07 0.62 5.87
CA SER A 205 0.38 1.83 5.09
C SER A 205 1.41 2.74 5.77
N ASP A 206 1.42 2.80 7.11
CA ASP A 206 2.42 3.55 7.86
C ASP A 206 3.80 2.87 7.79
N VAL A 207 3.84 1.53 7.89
CA VAL A 207 5.06 0.74 7.72
C VAL A 207 5.65 0.94 6.32
N GLN A 208 4.82 0.83 5.29
CA GLN A 208 5.22 1.04 3.89
C GLN A 208 5.82 2.44 3.68
N ARG A 209 5.22 3.48 4.28
CA ARG A 209 5.75 4.86 4.22
C ARG A 209 7.13 4.97 4.86
N VAL A 210 7.37 4.27 5.97
CA VAL A 210 8.68 4.22 6.63
C VAL A 210 9.70 3.45 5.77
N LEU A 211 9.32 2.29 5.23
CA LEU A 211 10.20 1.47 4.38
C LEU A 211 10.57 2.17 3.07
N ALA A 212 9.61 2.85 2.43
CA ALA A 212 9.85 3.62 1.20
C ALA A 212 10.93 4.70 1.41
N LYS A 213 10.90 5.40 2.56
CA LYS A 213 11.95 6.37 2.92
C LYS A 213 13.33 5.72 3.07
N ARG A 214 13.40 4.47 3.54
CA ARG A 214 14.66 3.73 3.72
C ARG A 214 15.20 3.17 2.41
N ALA A 215 14.32 2.75 1.50
CA ALA A 215 14.67 2.19 0.21
C ALA A 215 15.19 3.23 -0.79
N THR A 216 15.00 4.53 -0.52
CA THR A 216 15.54 5.60 -1.35
C THR A 216 17.05 5.68 -1.14
N PRO A 217 17.90 5.48 -2.18
CA PRO A 217 19.35 5.53 -2.03
C PRO A 217 19.79 6.88 -1.45
N ALA A 218 20.69 6.87 -0.48
CA ALA A 218 21.35 8.10 -0.05
C ALA A 218 22.04 8.73 -1.27
N MET A 219 21.66 9.96 -1.63
CA MET A 219 22.35 10.70 -2.69
C MET A 219 23.85 10.76 -2.35
N PRO A 220 24.76 10.40 -3.27
CA PRO A 220 26.18 10.58 -3.02
C PRO A 220 26.44 12.06 -2.74
N ARG A 221 27.12 12.35 -1.63
CA ARG A 221 27.59 13.71 -1.33
C ARG A 221 28.43 14.14 -2.53
N ARG A 222 28.01 15.20 -3.23
CA ARG A 222 28.87 15.86 -4.22
C ARG A 222 30.17 16.19 -3.52
N GLU A 223 31.26 15.56 -3.95
CA GLU A 223 32.61 15.97 -3.57
C GLU A 223 32.72 17.45 -3.92
N ALA A 224 33.01 18.27 -2.90
CA ALA A 224 33.26 19.67 -3.10
C ALA A 224 34.43 19.80 -4.08
N GLU A 225 34.16 20.36 -5.26
CA GLU A 225 35.19 20.73 -6.23
C GLU A 225 36.25 21.54 -5.47
N THR A 226 37.45 20.98 -5.40
CA THR A 226 38.60 21.65 -4.82
C THR A 226 38.91 22.85 -5.71
N PRO A 227 38.99 24.09 -5.18
CA PRO A 227 39.30 25.26 -6.00
C PRO A 227 40.66 25.05 -6.68
N THR A 228 40.68 25.13 -8.01
CA THR A 228 41.92 25.09 -8.78
C THR A 228 42.73 26.36 -8.49
N ASP A 229 43.95 26.17 -7.99
CA ASP A 229 44.90 27.24 -7.65
C ASP A 229 45.38 27.98 -8.92
N PRO A 230 45.18 29.30 -9.04
CA PRO A 230 45.53 30.04 -10.24
C PRO A 230 46.99 30.53 -10.19
N LYS A 231 47.99 29.63 -10.09
CA LYS A 231 49.41 30.02 -10.20
C LYS A 231 50.28 28.96 -10.88
N SER A 232 50.23 28.91 -12.21
CA SER A 232 51.31 28.37 -13.04
C SER A 232 51.24 28.92 -14.47
N LYS A 233 51.52 30.20 -14.62
CA LYS A 233 52.01 30.76 -15.89
C LYS A 233 53.29 31.54 -15.61
N LYS A 234 54.42 30.84 -15.70
CA LYS A 234 55.73 31.41 -16.04
C LYS A 234 56.72 30.30 -16.37
N ARG A 235 57.26 30.35 -17.59
CA ARG A 235 58.46 29.71 -18.17
C ARG A 235 58.17 28.75 -19.34
N ARG A 236 58.03 29.30 -20.54
CA ARG A 236 59.13 29.51 -21.50
C ARG A 236 58.66 30.47 -22.58
#